data_AF-A0A179DI27-F1
#
_entry.id   AF-A0A179DI27-F1
#
_cell.length_a   1.000
_cell.length_b   1.000
_cell.length_c   1.000
_cell.angle_alpha   90.00
_cell.angle_beta   90.00
_cell.angle_gamma   90.00
#
_symmetry.space_group_name_H-M   'P 1'
#
loop_
_entity.id
_entity.type
_entity.pdbx_description
1 polymer ?
#
loop_
_entity_poly.entity_id
_entity_poly.type
_entity_poly.pdbx_seq_one_letter_code
_entity_poly.pdbx_strand_id
1 'polypeptide(L)'
;MKNLTIIFTLTVATVFFGCNKSSVDKSQLVNPILGDISYESKFGHKPDAKTNNELRIKTHLEYVENLLRNKDVSELSTDLQTKRKQLLGLLHDYWTKGLFPKNYDYTNQRKPCFIDKDGTICAVGYLVEQTTSRQAANDINSKHKYDELLAINNQTVDNWVLTSGLTKEECAMIQPTYGPTPVNSYNYISPAYGISSSIIGGLNLSLNTVNGIQIGKGTTNKTVPIIGLITGAGQIALGSASFPKDMNNWGTNYTNESQKTLSMVNIGLGTTTMILSAWNLITNRKPKDKLTTWNIYGFPTQDNNTKVAFSFKRRF
;
A
#
# COMPACT_ATOMS: atom_id res chain seq x y z
N MET A 1 -28.49 29.63 8.55
CA MET A 1 -28.76 28.36 7.83
C MET A 1 -28.01 28.28 6.49
N LYS A 2 -28.04 29.29 5.61
CA LYS A 2 -27.30 29.28 4.32
C LYS A 2 -25.79 28.99 4.42
N ASN A 3 -25.11 29.48 5.44
CA ASN A 3 -23.65 29.28 5.58
C ASN A 3 -23.25 27.87 6.04
N LEU A 4 -24.14 27.13 6.70
CA LEU A 4 -23.85 25.76 7.18
C LEU A 4 -23.91 24.75 6.02
N THR A 5 -24.81 24.99 5.06
CA THR A 5 -24.95 24.17 3.85
C THR A 5 -23.73 24.33 2.93
N ILE A 6 -23.16 25.54 2.83
CA ILE A 6 -21.98 25.81 1.98
C ILE A 6 -20.74 25.05 2.49
N ILE A 7 -20.53 24.96 3.80
CA ILE A 7 -19.40 24.22 4.40
C ILE A 7 -19.54 22.71 4.15
N PHE A 8 -20.76 22.19 4.20
CA PHE A 8 -21.05 20.76 3.96
C PHE A 8 -20.91 20.37 2.47
N THR A 9 -21.21 21.30 1.55
CA THR A 9 -21.13 21.04 0.11
C THR A 9 -19.68 21.07 -0.38
N LEU A 10 -18.82 21.89 0.22
CA LEU A 10 -17.40 21.97 -0.13
C LEU A 10 -16.57 20.74 0.31
N THR A 11 -17.03 20.01 1.34
CA THR A 11 -16.34 18.81 1.86
C THR A 11 -16.65 17.53 1.08
N VAL A 12 -17.79 17.47 0.39
CA VAL A 12 -18.19 16.29 -0.41
C VAL A 12 -17.58 16.33 -1.82
N ALA A 13 -17.33 17.52 -2.37
CA ALA A 13 -16.80 17.68 -3.73
C ALA A 13 -15.32 17.26 -3.89
N THR A 14 -14.53 17.23 -2.81
CA THR A 14 -13.11 16.85 -2.87
C THR A 14 -12.85 15.35 -2.83
N VAL A 15 -13.87 14.52 -2.55
CA VAL A 15 -13.72 13.05 -2.45
C VAL A 15 -13.77 12.34 -3.80
N PHE A 16 -14.31 12.96 -4.85
CA PHE A 16 -14.61 12.28 -6.12
C PHE A 16 -13.58 12.39 -7.25
N PHE A 17 -12.52 13.19 -7.11
CA PHE A 17 -11.62 13.49 -8.25
C PHE A 17 -10.29 12.70 -8.31
N GLY A 18 -10.14 11.62 -7.55
CA GLY A 18 -8.85 10.96 -7.35
C GLY A 18 -8.63 9.58 -8.00
N CYS A 19 -9.39 9.16 -9.02
CA CYS A 19 -9.12 7.87 -9.68
C CYS A 19 -8.19 8.03 -10.89
N ASN A 20 -6.89 8.19 -10.65
CA ASN A 20 -5.88 8.00 -11.69
C ASN A 20 -5.64 6.50 -11.91
N LYS A 21 -5.94 6.01 -13.12
CA LYS A 21 -5.56 4.65 -13.55
C LYS A 21 -4.06 4.60 -13.80
N SER A 22 -3.28 4.02 -12.89
CA SER A 22 -1.87 3.71 -13.14
C SER A 22 -1.76 2.55 -14.13
N SER A 23 -1.07 2.76 -15.26
CA SER A 23 -0.66 1.71 -16.19
C SER A 23 0.37 0.79 -15.54
N VAL A 24 0.16 -0.53 -15.60
CA VAL A 24 1.11 -1.52 -15.09
C VAL A 24 2.36 -1.52 -15.96
N ASP A 25 3.49 -1.14 -15.38
CA ASP A 25 4.81 -1.22 -16.02
C ASP A 25 5.26 -2.68 -16.12
N LYS A 26 5.18 -3.23 -17.34
CA LYS A 26 5.57 -4.62 -17.63
C LYS A 26 7.07 -4.87 -17.47
N SER A 27 7.92 -3.83 -17.52
CA SER A 27 9.39 -3.97 -17.41
C SER A 27 9.87 -4.40 -16.02
N GLN A 28 8.97 -4.34 -15.01
CA GLN A 28 9.30 -4.61 -13.62
C GLN A 28 8.71 -5.91 -13.09
N LEU A 29 7.98 -6.69 -13.90
CA LEU A 29 7.33 -7.94 -13.48
C LEU A 29 8.34 -9.06 -13.26
N VAL A 30 8.13 -9.94 -12.25
CA VAL A 30 9.03 -11.09 -11.99
C VAL A 30 8.96 -12.16 -13.09
N ASN A 31 7.87 -12.21 -13.85
CA ASN A 31 7.72 -13.11 -15.00
C ASN A 31 6.86 -12.44 -16.10
N PRO A 32 7.19 -12.60 -17.40
CA PRO A 32 6.44 -11.96 -18.49
C PRO A 32 5.02 -12.50 -18.69
N ILE A 33 4.75 -13.74 -18.30
CA ILE A 33 3.44 -14.41 -18.48
C ILE A 33 2.56 -14.19 -17.27
N LEU A 34 3.07 -14.51 -16.08
CA LEU A 34 2.30 -14.52 -14.83
C LEU A 34 2.35 -13.18 -14.08
N GLY A 35 3.23 -12.26 -14.49
CA GLY A 35 3.41 -11.00 -13.78
C GLY A 35 3.87 -11.23 -12.35
N ASP A 36 3.21 -10.57 -11.39
CA ASP A 36 3.48 -10.66 -9.95
C ASP A 36 2.41 -11.45 -9.17
N ILE A 37 1.56 -12.21 -9.87
CA ILE A 37 0.43 -12.91 -9.26
C ILE A 37 0.84 -13.83 -8.10
N SER A 38 2.04 -14.42 -8.20
CA SER A 38 2.61 -15.29 -7.16
C SER A 38 2.84 -14.54 -5.85
N TYR A 39 3.40 -13.33 -5.92
CA TYR A 39 3.64 -12.48 -4.76
C TYR A 39 2.33 -11.90 -4.21
N GLU A 40 1.44 -11.43 -5.09
CA GLU A 40 0.12 -10.91 -4.72
C GLU A 40 -0.72 -11.97 -4.00
N SER A 41 -0.73 -13.20 -4.50
CA SER A 41 -1.49 -14.31 -3.90
C SER A 41 -0.96 -14.68 -2.52
N LYS A 42 0.36 -14.59 -2.30
CA LYS A 42 1.00 -14.98 -1.04
C LYS A 42 0.94 -13.90 0.04
N PHE A 43 1.10 -12.64 -0.33
CA PHE A 43 1.25 -11.52 0.61
C PHE A 43 0.07 -10.56 0.61
N GLY A 44 -0.88 -10.72 -0.32
CA GLY A 44 -2.08 -9.88 -0.43
C GLY A 44 -1.81 -8.48 -1.01
N HIS A 45 -0.60 -8.23 -1.52
CA HIS A 45 -0.22 -6.97 -2.17
C HIS A 45 0.86 -7.19 -3.22
N LYS A 46 1.03 -6.21 -4.12
CA LYS A 46 2.10 -6.21 -5.13
C LYS A 46 3.47 -5.99 -4.51
N PRO A 47 4.55 -6.51 -5.13
CA PRO A 47 5.91 -6.20 -4.71
C PRO A 47 6.21 -4.71 -4.91
N ASP A 48 7.00 -4.14 -4.00
CA ASP A 48 7.37 -2.74 -3.92
C ASP A 48 8.90 -2.54 -3.86
N ALA A 49 9.34 -1.28 -3.73
CA ALA A 49 10.76 -0.94 -3.64
C ALA A 49 11.50 -1.60 -2.46
N LYS A 50 10.79 -2.00 -1.40
CA LYS A 50 11.34 -2.65 -0.20
C LYS A 50 11.31 -4.18 -0.30
N THR A 51 10.62 -4.72 -1.29
CA THR A 51 10.47 -6.15 -1.45
C THR A 51 11.82 -6.79 -1.75
N ASN A 52 12.24 -7.74 -0.93
CA ASN A 52 13.47 -8.48 -1.19
C ASN A 52 13.35 -9.25 -2.52
N ASN A 53 14.33 -9.04 -3.42
CA ASN A 53 14.30 -9.59 -4.77
C ASN A 53 14.36 -11.13 -4.78
N GLU A 54 15.18 -11.73 -3.92
CA GLU A 54 15.30 -13.19 -3.82
C GLU A 54 14.02 -13.81 -3.27
N LEU A 55 13.39 -13.20 -2.27
CA LEU A 55 12.08 -13.62 -1.76
C LEU A 55 11.03 -13.61 -2.87
N ARG A 56 11.02 -12.57 -3.72
CA ARG A 56 10.09 -12.44 -4.84
C ARG A 56 10.30 -13.55 -5.88
N ILE A 57 11.55 -13.83 -6.26
CA ILE A 57 11.88 -14.91 -7.21
C ILE A 57 11.54 -16.28 -6.61
N LYS A 58 11.88 -16.51 -5.33
CA LYS A 58 11.57 -17.76 -4.62
C LYS A 58 10.06 -18.01 -4.55
N THR A 59 9.30 -16.98 -4.20
CA THR A 59 7.83 -17.02 -4.15
C THR A 59 7.25 -17.33 -5.53
N HIS A 60 7.81 -16.74 -6.59
CA HIS A 60 7.40 -17.03 -7.96
C HIS A 60 7.63 -18.50 -8.35
N LEU A 61 8.83 -19.02 -8.12
CA LEU A 61 9.18 -20.40 -8.51
C LEU A 61 8.38 -21.44 -7.71
N GLU A 62 8.17 -21.22 -6.42
CA GLU A 62 7.30 -22.05 -5.56
C GLU A 62 5.86 -22.08 -6.11
N TYR A 63 5.31 -20.91 -6.46
CA TYR A 63 3.97 -20.80 -7.03
C TYR A 63 3.84 -21.55 -8.36
N VAL A 64 4.81 -21.38 -9.26
CA VAL A 64 4.81 -22.05 -10.56
C VAL A 64 4.95 -23.56 -10.41
N GLU A 65 5.84 -24.04 -9.52
CA GLU A 65 5.94 -25.48 -9.24
C GLU A 65 4.59 -26.05 -8.81
N ASN A 66 3.91 -25.41 -7.85
CA ASN A 66 2.62 -25.86 -7.37
C ASN A 66 1.56 -25.87 -8.49
N LEU A 67 1.51 -24.82 -9.33
CA LEU A 67 0.61 -24.75 -10.47
C LEU A 67 0.85 -25.92 -11.45
N LEU A 68 2.12 -26.21 -11.75
CA LEU A 68 2.49 -27.24 -12.71
C LEU A 68 2.29 -28.67 -12.18
N ARG A 69 2.41 -28.88 -10.86
CA ARG A 69 2.13 -30.17 -10.19
C ARG A 69 0.65 -30.51 -10.15
N ASN A 70 -0.22 -29.50 -10.07
CA ASN A 70 -1.67 -29.68 -10.01
C ASN A 70 -2.34 -29.72 -11.39
N LYS A 71 -1.57 -29.54 -12.47
CA LYS A 71 -2.09 -29.59 -13.84
C LYS A 71 -2.38 -31.05 -14.23
N ASP A 72 -3.53 -31.28 -14.85
CA ASP A 72 -3.83 -32.56 -15.49
C ASP A 72 -2.92 -32.78 -16.70
N VAL A 73 -2.25 -33.93 -16.70
CA VAL A 73 -1.30 -34.35 -17.75
C VAL A 73 -1.58 -35.78 -18.19
N SER A 74 -2.80 -36.26 -17.99
CA SER A 74 -3.24 -37.60 -18.40
C SER A 74 -3.07 -37.87 -19.90
N GLU A 75 -3.07 -36.82 -20.73
CA GLU A 75 -2.81 -36.90 -22.17
C GLU A 75 -1.34 -37.15 -22.53
N LEU A 76 -0.39 -36.90 -21.62
CA LEU A 76 1.03 -37.17 -21.85
C LEU A 76 1.32 -38.68 -21.74
N SER A 77 2.30 -39.17 -22.49
CA SER A 77 2.81 -40.53 -22.31
C SER A 77 3.39 -40.73 -20.91
N THR A 78 3.39 -41.96 -20.41
CA THR A 78 3.94 -42.31 -19.09
C THR A 78 5.41 -41.87 -18.93
N ASP A 79 6.20 -41.95 -20.00
CA ASP A 79 7.58 -41.47 -20.02
C ASP A 79 7.66 -39.96 -19.81
N LEU A 80 6.84 -39.18 -20.53
CA LEU A 80 6.80 -37.72 -20.38
C LEU A 80 6.26 -37.29 -19.02
N GLN A 81 5.28 -38.00 -18.46
CA GLN A 81 4.81 -37.76 -17.09
C GLN A 81 5.93 -37.98 -16.06
N THR A 82 6.75 -39.03 -16.26
CA THR A 82 7.91 -39.33 -15.41
C THR A 82 8.97 -38.24 -15.51
N LYS A 83 9.29 -37.79 -16.74
CA LYS A 83 10.24 -36.69 -16.99
C LYS A 83 9.75 -35.37 -16.40
N ARG A 84 8.47 -35.04 -16.55
CA ARG A 84 7.84 -33.88 -15.92
C ARG A 84 8.01 -33.92 -14.41
N LYS A 85 7.70 -35.05 -13.77
CA LYS A 85 7.84 -35.21 -12.30
C LYS A 85 9.29 -35.03 -11.85
N GLN A 86 10.25 -35.60 -12.59
CA GLN A 86 11.68 -35.43 -12.34
C GLN A 86 12.08 -33.95 -12.41
N LEU A 87 11.69 -33.23 -13.46
CA LEU A 87 12.00 -31.82 -13.65
C LEU A 87 11.38 -30.93 -12.58
N LEU A 88 10.14 -31.18 -12.18
CA LEU A 88 9.51 -30.44 -11.09
C LEU A 88 10.20 -30.71 -9.74
N GLY A 89 10.75 -31.92 -9.52
CA GLY A 89 11.63 -32.21 -8.39
C GLY A 89 12.92 -31.40 -8.42
N LEU A 90 13.59 -31.34 -9.57
CA LEU A 90 14.78 -30.51 -9.74
C LEU A 90 14.48 -29.02 -9.56
N LEU A 91 13.32 -28.55 -10.02
CA LEU A 91 12.86 -27.19 -9.81
C LEU A 91 12.69 -26.89 -8.32
N HIS A 92 12.12 -27.84 -7.56
CA HIS A 92 12.00 -27.75 -6.11
C HIS A 92 13.36 -27.55 -5.43
N ASP A 93 14.33 -28.41 -5.75
CA ASP A 93 15.69 -28.32 -5.21
C ASP A 93 16.37 -27.00 -5.58
N TYR A 94 16.10 -26.47 -6.77
CA TYR A 94 16.66 -25.21 -7.24
C TYR A 94 16.15 -24.02 -6.42
N TRP A 95 14.84 -23.83 -6.33
CA TRP A 95 14.31 -22.63 -5.66
C TRP A 95 14.44 -22.69 -4.14
N THR A 96 14.49 -23.89 -3.55
CA THR A 96 14.75 -24.06 -2.11
C THR A 96 16.18 -23.64 -1.74
N LYS A 97 17.18 -23.92 -2.59
CA LYS A 97 18.57 -23.44 -2.44
C LYS A 97 18.70 -21.92 -2.55
N GLY A 98 17.86 -21.27 -3.35
CA GLY A 98 17.78 -19.80 -3.41
C GLY A 98 18.94 -19.10 -4.12
N LEU A 99 19.70 -19.82 -4.97
CA LEU A 99 20.82 -19.24 -5.74
C LEU A 99 20.33 -18.82 -7.13
N PHE A 100 20.03 -17.53 -7.28
CA PHE A 100 19.45 -16.97 -8.49
C PHE A 100 20.41 -16.02 -9.21
N PRO A 101 20.40 -15.98 -10.56
CA PRO A 101 21.28 -15.09 -11.30
C PRO A 101 20.93 -13.62 -11.07
N LYS A 102 21.92 -12.77 -11.28
CA LYS A 102 21.79 -11.31 -11.25
C LYS A 102 21.87 -10.74 -12.66
N ASN A 103 21.07 -9.72 -12.91
CA ASN A 103 21.13 -8.95 -14.14
C ASN A 103 22.03 -7.73 -13.94
N TYR A 104 23.24 -7.82 -14.47
CA TYR A 104 24.25 -6.76 -14.39
C TYR A 104 24.16 -5.77 -15.57
N ASP A 105 23.59 -6.19 -16.70
CA ASP A 105 23.67 -5.47 -17.97
C ASP A 105 22.47 -4.53 -18.18
N TYR A 106 21.34 -4.77 -17.51
CA TYR A 106 20.15 -3.91 -17.56
C TYR A 106 19.76 -3.45 -16.14
N THR A 107 20.28 -2.31 -15.71
CA THR A 107 20.11 -1.81 -14.33
C THR A 107 18.72 -1.23 -14.03
N ASN A 108 17.98 -0.82 -15.06
CA ASN A 108 16.71 -0.09 -14.90
C ASN A 108 15.47 -0.95 -15.17
N GLN A 109 15.63 -2.18 -15.64
CA GLN A 109 14.53 -3.07 -16.01
C GLN A 109 14.84 -4.51 -15.63
N ARG A 110 13.81 -5.30 -15.38
CA ARG A 110 13.98 -6.73 -15.19
C ARG A 110 14.03 -7.42 -16.55
N LYS A 111 15.00 -8.31 -16.72
CA LYS A 111 15.13 -9.17 -17.90
C LYS A 111 15.48 -10.60 -17.50
N PRO A 112 15.10 -11.61 -18.29
CA PRO A 112 15.68 -12.94 -18.14
C PRO A 112 17.20 -12.88 -18.14
N CYS A 113 17.87 -13.76 -17.42
CA CYS A 113 19.33 -13.88 -17.43
C CYS A 113 19.63 -15.37 -17.32
N PHE A 114 20.10 -16.00 -18.40
CA PHE A 114 20.22 -17.46 -18.45
C PHE A 114 21.36 -17.97 -17.56
N ILE A 115 22.57 -17.42 -17.72
CA ILE A 115 23.70 -17.56 -16.80
C ILE A 115 24.31 -16.16 -16.60
N ASP A 116 24.49 -15.74 -15.35
CA ASP A 116 25.12 -14.45 -15.03
C ASP A 116 26.66 -14.50 -15.10
N LYS A 117 27.31 -13.36 -14.90
CA LYS A 117 28.77 -13.25 -14.97
C LYS A 117 29.51 -14.03 -13.88
N ASP A 118 28.81 -14.37 -12.78
CA ASP A 118 29.35 -15.13 -11.66
C ASP A 118 29.15 -16.64 -11.87
N GLY A 119 28.54 -17.04 -12.99
CA GLY A 119 28.23 -18.43 -13.34
C GLY A 119 26.93 -18.95 -12.73
N THR A 120 26.14 -18.09 -12.07
CA THR A 120 24.85 -18.48 -11.49
C THR A 120 23.85 -18.73 -12.62
N ILE A 121 23.21 -19.89 -12.62
CA ILE A 121 22.30 -20.32 -13.68
C ILE A 121 20.84 -20.10 -13.27
N CYS A 122 20.00 -19.69 -14.23
CA CYS A 122 18.55 -19.54 -14.01
C CYS A 122 17.84 -20.90 -13.84
N ALA A 123 16.57 -20.86 -13.42
CA ALA A 123 15.77 -22.06 -13.20
C ALA A 123 15.70 -22.95 -14.46
N VAL A 124 15.37 -22.39 -15.63
CA VAL A 124 15.29 -23.16 -16.88
C VAL A 124 16.67 -23.71 -17.27
N GLY A 125 17.73 -22.91 -17.15
CA GLY A 125 19.09 -23.36 -17.43
C GLY A 125 19.54 -24.49 -16.52
N TYR A 126 19.19 -24.43 -15.23
CA TYR A 126 19.47 -25.50 -14.27
C TYR A 126 18.78 -26.79 -14.70
N LEU A 127 17.50 -26.73 -15.09
CA LEU A 127 16.77 -27.89 -15.58
C LEU A 127 17.43 -28.51 -16.83
N VAL A 128 17.86 -27.69 -17.80
CA VAL A 128 18.61 -28.15 -18.98
C VAL A 128 19.93 -28.79 -18.57
N GLU A 129 20.68 -28.16 -17.68
CA GLU A 129 21.96 -28.69 -17.21
C GLU A 129 21.80 -30.08 -16.58
N GLN A 130 20.85 -30.21 -15.65
CA GLN A 130 20.65 -31.43 -14.88
C GLN A 130 20.09 -32.60 -15.71
N THR A 131 19.49 -32.31 -16.87
CA THR A 131 18.88 -33.34 -17.74
C THR A 131 19.62 -33.57 -19.05
N THR A 132 20.53 -32.66 -19.42
CA THR A 132 21.32 -32.75 -20.66
C THR A 132 22.80 -32.59 -20.34
N SER A 133 23.28 -31.35 -20.18
CA SER A 133 24.66 -31.05 -19.77
C SER A 133 24.85 -29.56 -19.50
N ARG A 134 25.91 -29.20 -18.76
CA ARG A 134 26.35 -27.81 -18.62
C ARG A 134 26.74 -27.18 -19.97
N GLN A 135 27.29 -27.97 -20.90
CA GLN A 135 27.63 -27.47 -22.24
C GLN A 135 26.39 -27.00 -23.00
N ALA A 136 25.29 -27.77 -22.97
CA ALA A 136 24.03 -27.37 -23.60
C ALA A 136 23.48 -26.05 -23.02
N ALA A 137 23.56 -25.88 -21.69
CA ALA A 137 23.17 -24.63 -21.04
C ALA A 137 24.07 -23.45 -21.45
N ASN A 138 25.38 -23.66 -21.57
CA ASN A 138 26.32 -22.63 -22.05
C ASN A 138 26.06 -22.24 -23.51
N ASP A 139 25.76 -23.22 -24.38
CA ASP A 139 25.45 -22.98 -25.78
C ASP A 139 24.18 -22.14 -25.94
N ILE A 140 23.13 -22.43 -25.15
CA ILE A 140 21.91 -21.60 -25.10
C ILE A 140 22.25 -20.19 -24.60
N ASN A 141 23.00 -20.09 -23.49
CA ASN A 141 23.40 -18.80 -22.92
C ASN A 141 24.16 -17.91 -23.91
N SER A 142 25.06 -18.48 -24.72
CA SER A 142 25.88 -17.72 -25.68
C SER A 142 25.06 -16.96 -26.72
N LYS A 143 23.83 -17.41 -27.01
CA LYS A 143 22.93 -16.84 -28.03
C LYS A 143 21.71 -16.16 -27.43
N HIS A 144 21.25 -16.62 -26.26
CA HIS A 144 19.94 -16.30 -25.70
C HIS A 144 20.00 -15.87 -24.23
N LYS A 145 21.13 -15.31 -23.78
CA LYS A 145 21.34 -14.90 -22.37
C LYS A 145 20.17 -14.08 -21.79
N TYR A 146 19.60 -13.17 -22.58
CA TYR A 146 18.57 -12.21 -22.14
C TYR A 146 17.20 -12.43 -22.77
N ASP A 147 17.04 -13.52 -23.53
CA ASP A 147 15.83 -13.76 -24.30
C ASP A 147 14.75 -14.42 -23.45
N GLU A 148 13.51 -14.00 -23.68
CA GLU A 148 12.34 -14.69 -23.15
C GLU A 148 12.17 -16.02 -23.89
N LEU A 149 11.84 -17.08 -23.15
CA LEU A 149 11.84 -18.43 -23.71
C LEU A 149 10.88 -18.60 -24.90
N LEU A 150 9.75 -17.88 -24.89
CA LEU A 150 8.80 -17.88 -26.01
C LEU A 150 9.35 -17.20 -27.28
N ALA A 151 10.31 -16.29 -27.13
CA ALA A 151 10.95 -15.59 -28.25
C ALA A 151 12.18 -16.34 -28.80
N ILE A 152 12.67 -17.37 -28.09
CA ILE A 152 13.81 -18.18 -28.55
C ILE A 152 13.35 -19.12 -29.67
N ASN A 153 13.88 -18.91 -30.88
CA ASN A 153 13.78 -19.86 -31.98
C ASN A 153 15.09 -20.65 -32.08
N ASN A 154 15.18 -21.78 -31.36
CA ASN A 154 16.41 -22.55 -31.22
C ASN A 154 16.09 -24.04 -31.09
N GLN A 155 16.57 -24.83 -32.05
CA GLN A 155 16.30 -26.27 -32.11
C GLN A 155 16.73 -27.03 -30.85
N THR A 156 17.80 -26.61 -30.18
CA THR A 156 18.25 -27.24 -28.94
C THR A 156 17.23 -27.05 -27.82
N VAL A 157 16.67 -25.85 -27.69
CA VAL A 157 15.63 -25.55 -26.71
C VAL A 157 14.35 -26.31 -27.05
N ASP A 158 13.94 -26.29 -28.31
CA ASP A 158 12.70 -26.94 -28.74
C ASP A 158 12.77 -28.47 -28.57
N ASN A 159 13.90 -29.10 -28.92
CA ASN A 159 14.12 -30.54 -28.69
C ASN A 159 14.12 -30.90 -27.21
N TRP A 160 14.74 -30.07 -26.36
CA TRP A 160 14.70 -30.28 -24.92
C TRP A 160 13.27 -30.19 -24.38
N VAL A 161 12.50 -29.17 -24.79
CA VAL A 161 11.08 -29.03 -24.39
C VAL A 161 10.28 -30.27 -24.78
N LEU A 162 10.42 -30.77 -26.01
CA LEU A 162 9.70 -31.96 -26.51
C LEU A 162 9.94 -33.22 -25.67
N THR A 163 11.09 -33.33 -25.00
CA THR A 163 11.46 -34.51 -24.18
C THR A 163 11.29 -34.28 -22.68
N SER A 164 10.92 -33.07 -22.28
CA SER A 164 10.84 -32.66 -20.87
C SER A 164 9.51 -33.06 -20.19
N GLY A 165 8.43 -33.19 -20.96
CA GLY A 165 7.06 -33.29 -20.43
C GLY A 165 6.51 -31.94 -19.93
N LEU A 166 7.19 -30.83 -20.22
CA LEU A 166 6.72 -29.46 -20.05
C LEU A 166 6.43 -28.84 -21.43
N THR A 167 5.49 -27.91 -21.51
CA THR A 167 5.32 -27.07 -22.71
C THR A 167 6.27 -25.87 -22.69
N LYS A 168 6.46 -25.22 -23.84
CA LYS A 168 7.32 -24.04 -23.93
C LYS A 168 6.77 -22.88 -23.09
N GLU A 169 5.46 -22.74 -23.02
CA GLU A 169 4.77 -21.79 -22.13
C GLU A 169 5.03 -22.12 -20.66
N GLU A 170 5.03 -23.39 -20.26
CA GLU A 170 5.35 -23.80 -18.88
C GLU A 170 6.80 -23.50 -18.52
N CYS A 171 7.74 -23.78 -19.43
CA CYS A 171 9.13 -23.39 -19.25
C CYS A 171 9.28 -21.85 -19.18
N ALA A 172 8.47 -21.10 -19.94
CA ALA A 172 8.45 -19.63 -19.86
C ALA A 172 7.82 -19.10 -18.56
N MET A 173 6.85 -19.82 -17.96
CA MET A 173 6.36 -19.51 -16.61
C MET A 173 7.44 -19.75 -15.55
N ILE A 174 8.26 -20.80 -15.73
CA ILE A 174 9.40 -21.10 -14.86
C ILE A 174 10.50 -20.02 -14.96
N GLN A 175 10.71 -19.43 -16.15
CA GLN A 175 11.75 -18.43 -16.39
C GLN A 175 11.46 -17.09 -15.68
N PRO A 176 12.18 -16.73 -14.60
CA PRO A 176 12.01 -15.43 -13.97
C PRO A 176 12.77 -14.35 -14.75
N THR A 177 12.44 -13.11 -14.45
CA THR A 177 13.24 -11.94 -14.79
C THR A 177 14.03 -11.46 -13.56
N TYR A 178 15.19 -10.89 -13.82
CA TYR A 178 16.13 -10.42 -12.82
C TYR A 178 16.44 -8.94 -13.08
N GLY A 179 16.48 -8.14 -12.03
CA GLY A 179 16.68 -6.70 -12.12
C GLY A 179 16.32 -6.02 -10.80
N PRO A 180 16.26 -4.68 -10.78
CA PRO A 180 15.94 -3.94 -9.58
C PRO A 180 14.55 -4.31 -9.02
N THR A 181 14.32 -3.98 -7.75
CA THR A 181 12.98 -4.01 -7.17
C THR A 181 12.13 -2.96 -7.89
N PRO A 182 10.80 -3.20 -8.06
CA PRO A 182 9.95 -2.26 -8.77
C PRO A 182 10.07 -0.87 -8.15
N VAL A 183 10.44 0.12 -8.96
CA VAL A 183 10.54 1.52 -8.52
C VAL A 183 9.16 2.14 -8.33
N ASN A 184 8.15 1.56 -8.98
CA ASN A 184 6.78 2.03 -8.91
C ASN A 184 6.24 1.85 -7.49
N SER A 185 6.05 2.98 -6.81
CA SER A 185 5.24 3.10 -5.61
C SER A 185 3.83 2.65 -5.94
N TYR A 186 3.49 1.41 -5.63
CA TYR A 186 2.10 1.02 -5.68
C TYR A 186 1.37 1.75 -4.57
N ASN A 187 0.29 2.40 -4.98
CA ASN A 187 -0.74 3.06 -4.21
C ASN A 187 -1.47 2.05 -3.28
N TYR A 188 -0.74 1.47 -2.33
CA TYR A 188 -1.24 0.46 -1.41
C TYR A 188 -1.61 1.09 -0.08
N ILE A 189 -2.82 0.82 0.38
CA ILE A 189 -3.29 1.17 1.71
C ILE A 189 -3.35 -0.15 2.48
N SER A 190 -2.61 -0.28 3.58
CA SER A 190 -2.67 -1.51 4.38
C SER A 190 -4.10 -1.74 4.86
N PRO A 191 -4.61 -2.99 4.86
CA PRO A 191 -5.96 -3.29 5.34
C PRO A 191 -6.22 -2.73 6.74
N ALA A 192 -5.24 -2.85 7.64
CA ALA A 192 -5.31 -2.27 8.98
C ALA A 192 -5.53 -0.74 8.94
N TYR A 193 -4.79 -0.03 8.09
CA TYR A 193 -4.95 1.42 7.96
C TYR A 193 -6.27 1.81 7.29
N GLY A 194 -6.66 1.11 6.22
CA GLY A 194 -7.93 1.32 5.52
C GLY A 194 -9.15 1.09 6.42
N ILE A 195 -9.15 0.00 7.18
CA ILE A 195 -10.21 -0.34 8.14
C ILE A 195 -10.26 0.70 9.27
N SER A 196 -9.11 1.03 9.87
CA SER A 196 -9.04 2.01 10.96
C SER A 196 -9.54 3.39 10.51
N SER A 197 -9.14 3.82 9.30
CA SER A 197 -9.59 5.08 8.70
C SER A 197 -11.09 5.07 8.45
N SER A 198 -11.65 3.96 7.98
CA SER A 198 -13.08 3.84 7.69
C SER A 198 -13.93 3.88 8.96
N ILE A 199 -13.52 3.16 10.01
CA ILE A 199 -14.23 3.12 11.30
C ILE A 199 -14.21 4.50 11.97
N ILE A 200 -13.02 5.08 12.14
CA ILE A 200 -12.87 6.38 12.81
C ILE A 200 -13.51 7.49 11.95
N GLY A 201 -13.35 7.44 10.63
CA GLY A 201 -13.98 8.38 9.72
C GLY A 201 -15.51 8.34 9.76
N GLY A 202 -16.11 7.15 9.78
CA GLY A 202 -17.56 6.99 9.93
C GLY A 202 -18.09 7.54 11.28
N LEU A 203 -17.35 7.30 12.37
CA LEU A 203 -17.67 7.85 13.69
C LEU A 203 -17.59 9.38 13.68
N ASN A 204 -16.50 9.96 13.16
CA ASN A 204 -16.29 11.40 13.13
C ASN A 204 -17.29 12.13 12.23
N LEU A 205 -17.67 11.55 11.09
CA LEU A 205 -18.74 12.08 10.24
C LEU A 205 -20.08 12.15 10.98
N SER A 206 -20.40 11.09 11.74
CA SER A 206 -21.61 11.03 12.57
C SER A 206 -21.57 12.09 13.68
N LEU A 207 -20.44 12.21 14.38
CA LEU A 207 -20.24 13.23 15.42
C LEU A 207 -20.30 14.65 14.87
N ASN A 208 -19.77 14.91 13.67
CA ASN A 208 -19.86 16.21 13.00
C ASN A 208 -21.31 16.61 12.73
N THR A 209 -22.11 15.65 12.27
CA THR A 209 -23.55 15.84 12.04
C THR A 209 -24.27 16.18 13.35
N VAL A 210 -24.01 15.41 14.41
CA VAL A 210 -24.63 15.65 15.72
C VAL A 210 -24.17 16.98 16.31
N ASN A 211 -22.88 17.33 16.20
CA ASN A 211 -22.36 18.64 16.60
C ASN A 211 -23.08 19.78 15.87
N GLY A 212 -23.27 19.67 14.55
CA GLY A 212 -24.02 20.66 13.78
C GLY A 212 -25.46 20.84 14.27
N ILE A 213 -26.16 19.73 14.56
CA ILE A 213 -27.52 19.77 15.11
C ILE A 213 -27.53 20.40 16.51
N GLN A 214 -26.59 20.02 17.37
CA GLN A 214 -26.49 20.54 18.74
C GLN A 214 -26.21 22.04 18.76
N ILE A 215 -25.31 22.52 17.91
CA ILE A 215 -25.04 23.95 17.71
C ILE A 215 -26.30 24.68 17.24
N GLY A 216 -26.99 24.13 16.23
CA GLY A 216 -28.21 24.75 15.68
C GLY A 216 -29.38 24.81 16.67
N LYS A 217 -29.54 23.79 17.52
CA LYS A 217 -30.61 23.69 18.53
C LYS A 217 -30.24 24.29 19.89
N GLY A 218 -29.00 24.76 20.08
CA GLY A 218 -28.55 25.31 21.36
C GLY A 218 -28.47 24.29 22.50
N THR A 219 -28.28 23.00 22.21
CA THR A 219 -28.25 21.95 23.25
C THR A 219 -26.96 21.98 24.05
N THR A 220 -27.00 21.60 25.33
CA THR A 220 -25.87 21.71 26.27
C THR A 220 -25.12 20.41 26.54
N ASN A 221 -25.47 19.31 25.85
CA ASN A 221 -24.84 17.99 26.05
C ASN A 221 -23.34 18.03 25.70
N LYS A 222 -22.49 17.57 26.64
CA LYS A 222 -21.03 17.65 26.51
C LYS A 222 -20.40 16.40 25.90
N THR A 223 -21.12 15.28 25.90
CA THR A 223 -20.57 13.97 25.55
C THR A 223 -20.13 13.94 24.09
N VAL A 224 -20.98 14.39 23.18
CA VAL A 224 -20.69 14.42 21.73
C VAL A 224 -19.45 15.26 21.41
N PRO A 225 -19.34 16.54 21.84
CA PRO A 225 -18.15 17.31 21.54
C PRO A 225 -16.90 16.79 22.27
N ILE A 226 -17.00 16.24 23.49
CA ILE A 226 -15.82 15.65 24.16
C ILE A 226 -15.31 14.43 23.37
N ILE A 227 -16.21 13.51 22.99
CA ILE A 227 -15.84 12.36 22.16
C ILE A 227 -15.27 12.84 20.82
N GLY A 228 -15.88 13.85 20.20
CA GLY A 228 -15.41 14.44 18.95
C GLY A 228 -14.01 15.04 19.04
N LEU A 229 -13.63 15.67 20.15
CA LEU A 229 -12.26 16.15 20.36
C LEU A 229 -11.25 14.99 20.40
N ILE A 230 -11.57 13.93 21.15
CA ILE A 230 -10.69 12.76 21.32
C ILE A 230 -10.53 12.02 19.98
N THR A 231 -11.65 11.72 19.34
CA THR A 231 -11.68 10.97 18.07
C THR A 231 -11.15 11.79 16.90
N GLY A 232 -11.36 13.11 16.90
CA GLY A 232 -10.75 14.02 15.93
C GLY A 232 -9.23 14.07 16.06
N ALA A 233 -8.70 14.22 17.27
CA ALA A 233 -7.26 14.19 17.53
C ALA A 233 -6.64 12.82 17.16
N GLY A 234 -7.33 11.72 17.50
CA GLY A 234 -6.93 10.37 17.12
C GLY A 234 -6.88 10.17 15.61
N GLN A 235 -7.85 10.71 14.86
CA GLN A 235 -7.85 10.61 13.40
C GLN A 235 -6.73 11.43 12.75
N ILE A 236 -6.41 12.62 13.29
CA ILE A 236 -5.25 13.41 12.85
C ILE A 236 -3.96 12.63 13.12
N ALA A 237 -3.80 12.07 14.32
CA ALA A 237 -2.62 11.29 14.67
C ALA A 237 -2.47 10.07 13.75
N LEU A 238 -3.56 9.35 13.48
CA LEU A 238 -3.59 8.22 12.55
C LEU A 238 -3.20 8.64 11.12
N GLY A 239 -3.74 9.74 10.61
CA GLY A 239 -3.41 10.29 9.29
C GLY A 239 -1.95 10.72 9.17
N SER A 240 -1.44 11.45 10.17
CA SER A 240 -0.05 11.93 10.24
C SER A 240 0.97 10.81 10.41
N ALA A 241 0.69 9.84 11.29
CA ALA A 241 1.57 8.68 11.50
C ALA A 241 1.65 7.79 10.25
N SER A 242 0.57 7.75 9.46
CA SER A 242 0.49 6.96 8.23
C SER A 242 0.86 7.78 6.98
N PHE A 243 1.27 9.04 7.12
CA PHE A 243 1.61 9.89 5.97
C PHE A 243 2.86 9.32 5.29
N PRO A 244 2.80 9.01 3.98
CA PRO A 244 3.93 8.38 3.30
C PRO A 244 5.08 9.37 3.17
N LYS A 245 6.31 8.86 3.31
CA LYS A 245 7.53 9.62 3.04
C LYS A 245 7.90 9.47 1.57
N ASP A 246 8.40 10.54 0.98
CA ASP A 246 8.94 10.50 -0.37
C ASP A 246 10.21 9.62 -0.39
N MET A 247 10.27 8.72 -1.36
CA MET A 247 11.42 7.87 -1.62
C MET A 247 12.14 8.44 -2.84
N ASN A 248 13.37 8.91 -2.64
CA ASN A 248 14.25 9.28 -3.75
C ASN A 248 15.00 8.04 -4.21
N ASN A 249 14.79 7.62 -5.45
CA ASN A 249 15.59 6.59 -6.07
C ASN A 249 16.10 7.12 -7.42
N TRP A 250 17.43 7.28 -7.52
CA TRP A 250 18.12 7.68 -8.76
C TRP A 250 17.59 8.99 -9.35
N GLY A 251 17.38 10.01 -8.51
CA GLY A 251 17.00 11.36 -8.94
C GLY A 251 15.51 11.53 -9.26
N THR A 252 14.71 10.48 -9.07
CA THR A 252 13.24 10.55 -9.21
C THR A 252 12.59 10.33 -7.85
N ASN A 253 11.68 11.23 -7.47
CA ASN A 253 10.93 11.16 -6.21
C ASN A 253 9.63 10.37 -6.42
N TYR A 254 9.43 9.34 -5.60
CA TYR A 254 8.23 8.50 -5.62
C TYR A 254 7.53 8.55 -4.27
N THR A 255 6.20 8.62 -4.27
CA THR A 255 5.40 8.67 -3.04
C THR A 255 4.10 7.90 -3.23
N ASN A 256 3.58 7.29 -2.16
CA ASN A 256 2.34 6.51 -2.21
C ASN A 256 1.15 7.47 -2.19
N GLU A 257 0.72 7.92 -3.37
CA GLU A 257 -0.34 8.91 -3.54
C GLU A 257 -1.70 8.48 -2.94
N SER A 258 -2.04 7.18 -2.95
CA SER A 258 -3.27 6.69 -2.31
C SER A 258 -3.21 6.78 -0.79
N GLN A 259 -2.10 6.34 -0.18
CA GLN A 259 -1.91 6.46 1.26
C GLN A 259 -1.82 7.93 1.66
N LYS A 260 -1.16 8.78 0.87
CA LYS A 260 -1.08 10.23 1.05
C LYS A 260 -2.47 10.85 1.02
N THR A 261 -3.30 10.49 0.03
CA THR A 261 -4.68 10.96 -0.10
C THR A 261 -5.51 10.55 1.11
N LEU A 262 -5.47 9.28 1.52
CA LEU A 262 -6.19 8.82 2.71
C LEU A 262 -5.69 9.49 3.99
N SER A 263 -4.39 9.71 4.13
CA SER A 263 -3.80 10.48 5.24
C SER A 263 -4.32 11.91 5.27
N MET A 264 -4.36 12.61 4.13
CA MET A 264 -4.90 13.96 4.04
C MET A 264 -6.39 14.00 4.37
N VAL A 265 -7.18 13.02 3.92
CA VAL A 265 -8.61 12.89 4.27
C VAL A 265 -8.78 12.70 5.78
N ASN A 266 -7.99 11.81 6.41
CA ASN A 266 -8.03 11.58 7.85
C ASN A 266 -7.67 12.84 8.66
N ILE A 267 -6.61 13.55 8.25
CA ILE A 267 -6.21 14.81 8.88
C ILE A 267 -7.33 15.84 8.73
N GLY A 268 -7.84 16.07 7.52
CA GLY A 268 -8.89 17.05 7.25
C GLY A 268 -10.21 16.77 8.00
N LEU A 269 -10.66 15.51 8.00
CA LEU A 269 -11.87 15.11 8.71
C LEU A 269 -11.69 15.22 10.23
N GLY A 270 -10.55 14.77 10.77
CA GLY A 270 -10.24 14.89 12.19
C GLY A 270 -10.15 16.34 12.66
N THR A 271 -9.50 17.22 11.89
CA THR A 271 -9.46 18.67 12.16
C THR A 271 -10.86 19.28 12.16
N THR A 272 -11.70 18.92 11.18
CA THR A 272 -13.09 19.39 11.12
C THR A 272 -13.87 18.97 12.37
N THR A 273 -13.71 17.72 12.82
CA THR A 273 -14.35 17.22 14.04
C THR A 273 -13.88 17.95 15.29
N MET A 274 -12.59 18.24 15.40
CA MET A 274 -12.08 19.03 16.51
C MET A 274 -12.66 20.44 16.52
N ILE A 275 -12.70 21.13 15.37
CA ILE A 275 -13.24 22.50 15.26
C ILE A 275 -14.72 22.52 15.63
N LEU A 276 -15.55 21.66 15.05
CA LEU A 276 -16.99 21.62 15.33
C LEU A 276 -17.27 21.28 16.80
N SER A 277 -16.50 20.35 17.37
CA SER A 277 -16.63 19.97 18.77
C SER A 277 -16.22 21.09 19.72
N ALA A 278 -15.10 21.77 19.45
CA ALA A 278 -14.66 22.93 20.21
C ALA A 278 -15.67 24.07 20.12
N TRP A 279 -16.17 24.35 18.91
CA TRP A 279 -17.19 25.36 18.67
C TRP A 279 -18.46 25.08 19.49
N ASN A 280 -18.97 23.84 19.45
CA ASN A 280 -20.15 23.43 20.23
C ASN A 280 -19.96 23.68 21.73
N LEU A 281 -18.78 23.36 22.28
CA LEU A 281 -18.47 23.63 23.70
C LEU A 281 -18.49 25.12 24.04
N ILE A 282 -18.13 25.99 23.10
CA ILE A 282 -18.04 27.44 23.30
C ILE A 282 -19.41 28.11 23.11
N THR A 283 -20.12 27.84 22.02
CA THR A 283 -21.31 28.63 21.65
C THR A 283 -22.55 28.34 22.47
N ASN A 284 -22.73 27.11 22.93
CA ASN A 284 -23.94 26.72 23.66
C ASN A 284 -23.83 26.92 25.17
N ARG A 285 -22.80 27.65 25.61
CA ARG A 285 -22.55 27.89 27.03
C ARG A 285 -22.41 29.37 27.27
N LYS A 286 -23.54 30.05 27.42
CA LYS A 286 -23.55 31.31 28.16
C LYS A 286 -22.91 31.03 29.53
N PRO A 287 -21.93 31.82 29.99
CA PRO A 287 -21.48 31.72 31.37
C PRO A 287 -22.73 31.79 32.24
N LYS A 288 -22.90 30.84 33.18
CA LYS A 288 -23.94 31.00 34.19
C LYS A 288 -23.70 32.37 34.81
N ASP A 289 -24.71 33.25 34.80
CA ASP A 289 -24.67 34.49 35.56
C ASP A 289 -24.15 34.12 36.94
N LYS A 290 -23.00 34.70 37.33
CA LYS A 290 -22.47 34.42 38.66
C LYS A 290 -23.58 34.83 39.62
N LEU A 291 -24.08 33.86 40.39
CA LEU A 291 -25.08 34.10 41.44
C LEU A 291 -24.61 35.21 42.40
N THR A 292 -23.30 35.44 42.43
CA THR A 292 -22.61 36.39 43.27
C THR A 292 -21.69 37.27 42.44
N THR A 293 -21.89 38.59 42.49
CA THR A 293 -20.98 39.58 41.90
C THR A 293 -20.40 40.49 42.98
N TRP A 294 -19.10 40.75 42.90
CA TRP A 294 -18.40 41.75 43.72
C TRP A 294 -18.06 42.94 42.82
N ASN A 295 -18.51 44.13 43.18
CA ASN A 295 -18.17 45.37 42.48
C ASN A 295 -17.46 46.32 43.44
N ILE A 296 -16.39 46.95 42.97
CA ILE A 296 -15.70 48.02 43.66
C ILE A 296 -15.93 49.29 42.84
N TYR A 297 -16.46 50.33 43.45
CA TYR A 297 -16.60 51.62 42.77
C TYR A 297 -16.26 52.77 43.72
N GLY A 298 -15.59 53.77 43.14
CA GLY A 298 -15.32 55.03 43.80
C GLY A 298 -16.50 55.98 43.63
N PHE A 299 -16.82 56.77 44.64
CA PHE A 299 -17.74 57.89 44.50
C PHE A 299 -17.18 59.13 45.20
N PRO A 300 -17.34 60.32 44.59
CA PRO A 300 -16.88 61.57 45.19
C PRO A 300 -17.79 61.95 46.36
N THR A 301 -17.20 62.50 47.42
CA THR A 301 -17.95 63.13 48.52
C THR A 301 -17.94 64.65 48.39
N GLN A 302 -18.88 65.33 49.07
CA GLN A 302 -18.99 66.80 49.03
C GLN A 302 -17.70 67.53 49.45
N ASP A 303 -16.85 66.89 50.27
CA ASP A 303 -15.54 67.43 50.70
C ASP A 303 -14.38 67.13 49.73
N ASN A 304 -14.68 66.79 48.47
CA ASN A 304 -13.70 66.50 47.42
C ASN A 304 -12.76 65.28 47.69
N ASN A 305 -13.12 64.44 48.67
CA ASN A 305 -12.45 63.17 48.92
C ASN A 305 -13.09 62.04 48.08
N THR A 306 -12.29 61.04 47.70
CA THR A 306 -12.78 59.82 47.02
C THR A 306 -12.96 58.70 48.04
N LYS A 307 -14.18 58.16 48.15
CA LYS A 307 -14.44 56.95 48.95
C LYS A 307 -14.60 55.75 48.03
N VAL A 308 -14.16 54.60 48.51
CA VAL A 308 -14.30 53.30 47.82
C VAL A 308 -15.41 52.50 48.50
N ALA A 309 -16.38 52.02 47.73
CA ALA A 309 -17.41 51.11 48.21
C ALA A 309 -17.21 49.70 47.63
N PHE A 310 -17.52 48.70 48.45
CA PHE A 310 -17.61 47.30 48.06
C PHE A 310 -19.09 46.90 48.02
N SER A 311 -19.57 46.46 46.85
CA SER A 311 -20.92 45.93 46.69
C SER A 311 -20.87 44.43 46.43
N PHE A 312 -21.49 43.68 47.33
CA PHE A 312 -21.78 42.27 47.16
C PHE A 312 -23.24 42.11 46.76
N LYS A 313 -23.49 41.54 45.57
CA LYS A 313 -24.85 41.25 45.12
C LYS A 313 -24.99 39.76 44.88
N ARG A 314 -25.93 39.14 45.60
CA ARG A 314 -26.36 37.76 45.37
C ARG A 314 -27.76 37.79 44.73
N ARG A 315 -27.88 37.32 43.49
CA ARG A 315 -29.20 37.09 42.86
C ARG A 315 -29.74 35.77 43.40
N PHE A 316 -30.93 35.82 44.02
CA PHE A 316 -31.70 34.64 44.43
C PHE A 316 -32.63 34.23 43.31
#